data_AF-A0A9D5T4N5-F1
#
_entry.id   AF-A0A9D5T4N5-F1
#
_cell.length_a   1.000
_cell.length_b   1.000
_cell.length_c   1.000
_cell.angle_alpha   90.00
_cell.angle_beta   90.00
_cell.angle_gamma   90.00
#
_symmetry.space_group_name_H-M   'P 1'
#
loop_
_entity.id
_entity.type
_entity.pdbx_description
1 polymer ?
#
loop_
_entity_poly.entity_id
_entity_poly.type
_entity_poly.pdbx_seq_one_letter_code
_entity_poly.pdbx_strand_id
1 'polypeptide(L)'
;MTADFKADKIMFMIAAAVIVFVIAQSVFFIVKSWKRAKELGISESTLKSTVSSSALFTVAPAISILATVFVLANALGIVLPWIRLSVIGNLAYETTAAQTTLDYWGIALNKSVSDPQQFATITVAMTIGSIAPLLMIPFLCKPLQKKVGFAMNKGKEDSEDDEDAPKKKTNLGDVISAGAFIGIVAAFVAREINGRTVATTNRLDAAGNSIVNADGTIEKVKNITGSAGVVSILVLICSMLFMTILTIICKKFKLSKLEPFIMPIAMFAAMGMAILFMNFLPESVSGMTWYEIGAEV
;
A
#
# COMPACT_ATOMS: atom_id res chain seq x y z
N MET A 1 27.55 -4.06 -28.41
CA MET A 1 26.55 -4.87 -27.68
C MET A 1 26.64 -4.46 -26.21
N THR A 2 26.01 -3.35 -25.88
CA THR A 2 26.00 -2.78 -24.52
C THR A 2 25.15 -3.68 -23.64
N ALA A 3 25.79 -4.44 -22.75
CA ALA A 3 25.08 -5.19 -21.73
C ALA A 3 24.21 -4.20 -20.93
N ASP A 4 22.91 -4.46 -20.88
CA ASP A 4 21.98 -3.69 -20.05
C ASP A 4 22.36 -3.91 -18.58
N PHE A 5 23.13 -2.97 -18.02
CA PHE A 5 23.66 -3.05 -16.66
C PHE A 5 22.56 -3.13 -15.59
N LYS A 6 21.31 -2.80 -15.95
CA LYS A 6 20.14 -2.85 -15.05
C LYS A 6 19.51 -4.24 -14.97
N ALA A 7 19.79 -5.10 -15.95
CA ALA A 7 19.15 -6.39 -16.15
C ALA A 7 20.16 -7.52 -16.45
N ASP A 8 21.40 -7.39 -15.96
CA ASP A 8 22.42 -8.41 -16.16
C ASP A 8 22.14 -9.67 -15.32
N LYS A 9 22.65 -10.82 -15.77
CA LYS A 9 22.47 -12.13 -15.11
C LYS A 9 22.87 -12.10 -13.65
N ILE A 10 23.91 -11.34 -13.31
CA ILE A 10 24.40 -11.18 -11.93
C ILE A 10 23.35 -10.49 -11.06
N MET A 11 22.70 -9.44 -11.57
CA MET A 11 21.65 -8.70 -10.86
C MET A 11 20.44 -9.60 -10.59
N PHE A 12 20.01 -10.38 -11.57
CA PHE A 12 18.93 -11.37 -11.38
C PHE A 12 19.29 -12.47 -10.39
N MET A 13 20.53 -12.95 -10.38
CA MET A 13 20.98 -13.94 -9.39
C MET A 13 20.96 -13.39 -7.97
N ILE A 14 21.43 -12.15 -7.77
CA ILE A 14 21.36 -11.48 -6.46
C ILE A 14 19.90 -11.28 -6.04
N ALA A 15 19.05 -10.83 -6.97
CA ALA A 15 17.63 -10.65 -6.70
C ALA A 15 16.95 -11.95 -6.24
N ALA A 16 17.17 -13.02 -7.00
CA ALA A 16 16.63 -14.33 -6.68
C ALA A 16 17.14 -14.84 -5.33
N ALA A 17 18.43 -14.68 -5.04
CA ALA A 17 19.02 -15.09 -3.77
C ALA A 17 18.38 -14.35 -2.57
N VAL A 18 18.20 -13.04 -2.66
CA VAL A 18 17.56 -12.23 -1.60
C VAL A 18 16.10 -12.63 -1.42
N ILE A 19 15.35 -12.78 -2.51
CA ILE A 19 13.92 -13.17 -2.47
C ILE A 19 13.76 -14.57 -1.85
N VAL A 20 14.56 -15.55 -2.27
CA VAL A 20 14.54 -16.90 -1.72
C VAL A 20 14.87 -16.89 -0.23
N PHE A 21 15.87 -16.10 0.18
CA PHE A 21 16.23 -15.95 1.59
C PHE A 21 15.07 -15.41 2.42
N VAL A 22 14.40 -14.35 1.95
CA VAL A 22 13.25 -13.74 2.65
C VAL A 22 12.07 -14.71 2.71
N ILE A 23 11.75 -15.40 1.61
CA ILE A 23 10.68 -16.41 1.59
C ILE A 23 10.99 -17.54 2.58
N ALA A 24 12.23 -18.02 2.61
CA ALA A 24 12.65 -19.06 3.55
C ALA A 24 12.47 -18.61 5.02
N GLN A 25 12.83 -17.36 5.33
CA GLN A 25 12.58 -16.76 6.65
C GLN A 25 11.08 -16.68 6.97
N SER A 26 10.25 -16.19 6.03
CA SER A 26 8.79 -16.13 6.21
C SER A 26 8.19 -17.50 6.50
N VAL A 27 8.58 -18.53 5.73
CA VAL A 27 8.13 -19.92 5.94
C VAL A 27 8.60 -20.44 7.30
N PHE A 28 9.86 -20.20 7.66
CA PHE A 28 10.41 -20.62 8.96
C PHE A 28 9.59 -20.04 10.14
N PHE A 29 9.27 -18.75 10.11
CA PHE A 29 8.47 -18.11 11.16
C PHE A 29 7.02 -18.58 11.19
N ILE A 30 6.39 -18.80 10.04
CA ILE A 30 5.02 -19.35 9.97
C ILE A 30 4.97 -20.76 10.56
N VAL A 31 5.95 -21.62 10.25
CA VAL A 31 6.00 -22.97 10.82
C VAL A 31 6.19 -22.92 12.33
N LYS A 32 7.07 -22.03 12.82
CA LYS A 32 7.32 -21.87 14.26
C LYS A 32 6.09 -21.32 15.00
N SER A 33 5.42 -20.32 14.45
CA SER A 33 4.20 -19.76 15.05
C SER A 33 3.05 -20.76 15.04
N TRP A 34 2.94 -21.58 13.98
CA TRP A 34 1.93 -22.64 13.90
C TRP A 34 2.15 -23.73 14.96
N LYS A 35 3.40 -24.13 15.20
CA LYS A 35 3.74 -25.09 16.28
C LYS A 35 3.37 -24.51 17.64
N ARG A 36 3.74 -23.25 17.90
CA ARG A 36 3.42 -22.58 19.17
C ARG A 36 1.91 -22.40 19.38
N ALA A 37 1.17 -22.06 18.33
CA ALA A 37 -0.29 -21.94 18.40
C ALA A 37 -0.96 -23.26 18.80
N LYS A 38 -0.45 -24.40 18.29
CA LYS A 38 -0.93 -25.73 18.68
C LYS A 38 -0.58 -26.09 20.13
N GLU A 39 0.61 -25.73 20.61
CA GLU A 39 0.99 -25.91 22.02
C GLU A 39 0.09 -25.13 22.98
N LEU A 40 -0.39 -23.96 22.54
CA LEU A 40 -1.32 -23.10 23.27
C LEU A 40 -2.79 -23.53 23.13
N GLY A 41 -3.08 -24.68 22.51
CA GLY A 41 -4.45 -25.19 22.37
C GLY A 41 -5.33 -24.44 21.36
N ILE A 42 -4.77 -23.58 20.52
CA ILE A 42 -5.55 -22.84 19.51
C ILE A 42 -6.05 -23.83 18.43
N SER A 43 -7.35 -23.80 18.16
CA SER A 43 -7.97 -24.71 17.18
C SER A 43 -7.42 -24.51 15.76
N GLU A 44 -7.25 -25.62 15.03
CA GLU A 44 -6.70 -25.61 13.66
C GLU A 44 -7.61 -24.86 12.67
N SER A 45 -8.93 -24.87 12.90
CA SER A 45 -9.90 -24.16 12.07
C SER A 45 -9.75 -22.64 12.21
N THR A 46 -9.55 -22.14 13.43
CA THR A 46 -9.23 -20.73 13.68
C THR A 46 -7.96 -20.35 12.93
N LEU A 47 -6.90 -21.15 13.07
CA LEU A 47 -5.58 -20.87 12.50
C LEU A 47 -5.60 -20.82 10.96
N LYS A 48 -6.29 -21.79 10.32
CA LYS A 48 -6.53 -21.78 8.87
C LYS A 48 -7.35 -20.56 8.42
N SER A 49 -8.39 -20.21 9.18
CA SER A 49 -9.22 -19.05 8.85
C SER A 49 -8.46 -17.72 8.96
N THR A 50 -7.57 -17.61 9.95
CA THR A 50 -6.70 -16.45 10.14
C THR A 50 -5.73 -16.32 8.97
N VAL A 51 -5.03 -17.40 8.60
CA VAL A 51 -4.10 -17.37 7.45
C VAL A 51 -4.83 -17.03 6.15
N SER A 52 -5.97 -17.66 5.88
CA SER A 52 -6.74 -17.38 4.66
C SER A 52 -7.29 -15.95 4.62
N SER A 53 -7.73 -15.41 5.75
CA SER A 53 -8.19 -14.02 5.85
C SER A 53 -7.04 -13.04 5.64
N SER A 54 -5.90 -13.26 6.29
CA SER A 54 -4.69 -12.44 6.11
C SER A 54 -4.19 -12.49 4.67
N ALA A 55 -4.15 -13.67 4.05
CA ALA A 55 -3.77 -13.82 2.65
C ALA A 55 -4.71 -13.02 1.74
N LEU A 56 -6.03 -13.14 1.92
CA LEU A 56 -7.01 -12.38 1.15
C LEU A 56 -6.85 -10.86 1.36
N PHE A 57 -6.57 -10.42 2.58
CA PHE A 57 -6.35 -9.00 2.90
C PHE A 57 -5.11 -8.43 2.20
N THR A 58 -4.08 -9.24 1.93
CA THR A 58 -2.84 -8.78 1.28
C THR A 58 -2.94 -8.65 -0.24
N VAL A 59 -3.95 -9.25 -0.88
CA VAL A 59 -4.04 -9.31 -2.35
C VAL A 59 -4.17 -7.92 -2.97
N ALA A 60 -5.03 -7.04 -2.44
CA ALA A 60 -5.20 -5.70 -3.02
C ALA A 60 -3.93 -4.84 -2.91
N PRO A 61 -3.28 -4.72 -1.72
CA PRO A 61 -1.96 -4.09 -1.63
C PRO A 61 -0.91 -4.71 -2.56
N ALA A 62 -0.88 -6.04 -2.71
CA ALA A 62 0.09 -6.71 -3.57
C ALA A 62 -0.07 -6.36 -5.06
N ILE A 63 -1.31 -6.26 -5.56
CA ILE A 63 -1.58 -5.84 -6.95
C ILE A 63 -1.12 -4.40 -7.18
N SER A 64 -1.38 -3.51 -6.22
CA SER A 64 -0.90 -2.12 -6.25
C SER A 64 0.64 -2.05 -6.29
N ILE A 65 1.30 -2.92 -5.52
CA ILE A 65 2.76 -3.04 -5.55
C ILE A 65 3.27 -3.49 -6.92
N LEU A 66 2.65 -4.52 -7.50
CA LEU A 66 3.03 -5.05 -8.80
C LEU A 66 2.89 -4.02 -9.92
N ALA A 67 1.80 -3.24 -9.93
CA ALA A 67 1.61 -2.17 -10.91
C ALA A 67 2.74 -1.13 -10.84
N THR A 68 3.15 -0.77 -9.62
CA THR A 68 4.23 0.21 -9.39
C THR A 68 5.60 -0.33 -9.81
N VAL A 69 5.88 -1.62 -9.59
CA VAL A 69 7.10 -2.27 -10.10
C VAL A 69 7.22 -2.08 -11.61
N PHE A 70 6.13 -2.26 -12.36
CA PHE A 70 6.14 -2.06 -13.82
C PHE A 70 6.36 -0.60 -14.22
N VAL A 71 5.81 0.35 -13.49
CA VAL A 71 6.05 1.79 -13.75
C VAL A 71 7.53 2.12 -13.57
N LEU A 72 8.12 1.75 -12.43
CA LEU A 72 9.52 2.04 -12.10
C LEU A 72 10.51 1.25 -12.98
N ALA A 73 10.12 0.07 -13.45
CA ALA A 73 10.95 -0.74 -14.33
C ALA A 73 11.31 -0.02 -15.63
N ASN A 74 10.49 0.91 -16.11
CA ASN A 74 10.79 1.71 -17.31
C ASN A 74 12.01 2.63 -17.12
N ALA A 75 12.17 3.25 -15.95
CA ALA A 75 13.33 4.10 -15.65
C ALA A 75 14.53 3.30 -15.16
N LEU A 76 14.31 2.38 -14.22
CA LEU A 76 15.36 1.77 -13.39
C LEU A 76 15.68 0.32 -13.78
N GLY A 77 14.98 -0.25 -14.76
CA GLY A 77 15.04 -1.69 -15.04
C GLY A 77 14.28 -2.49 -14.00
N ILE A 78 13.87 -3.72 -14.34
CA ILE A 78 12.94 -4.51 -13.52
C ILE A 78 13.55 -4.99 -12.19
N VAL A 79 14.86 -5.23 -12.15
CA VAL A 79 15.49 -5.94 -11.03
C VAL A 79 15.50 -5.10 -9.75
N LEU A 80 15.86 -3.82 -9.85
CA LEU A 80 16.00 -2.96 -8.68
C LEU A 80 14.64 -2.70 -7.98
N PRO A 81 13.57 -2.25 -8.67
CA PRO A 81 12.25 -2.11 -8.07
C PRO A 81 11.71 -3.44 -7.55
N TRP A 82 11.97 -4.56 -8.25
CA TRP A 82 11.48 -5.87 -7.85
C TRP A 82 12.01 -6.31 -6.47
N ILE A 83 13.31 -6.22 -6.21
CA ILE A 83 13.88 -6.57 -4.89
C ILE A 83 13.32 -5.65 -3.81
N ARG A 84 13.31 -4.34 -4.06
CA ARG A 84 12.96 -3.33 -3.04
C ARG A 84 11.50 -3.42 -2.62
N LEU A 85 10.61 -3.52 -3.60
CA LEU A 85 9.17 -3.60 -3.37
C LEU A 85 8.71 -4.97 -2.87
N SER A 86 9.46 -6.05 -3.16
CA SER A 86 9.14 -7.38 -2.63
C SER A 86 9.55 -7.57 -1.16
N VAL A 87 10.56 -6.84 -0.67
CA VAL A 87 11.09 -7.02 0.70
C VAL A 87 10.55 -5.98 1.69
N ILE A 88 10.61 -4.68 1.35
CA ILE A 88 10.16 -3.60 2.24
C ILE A 88 8.76 -3.14 1.85
N GLY A 89 8.50 -2.98 0.54
CA GLY A 89 7.16 -2.74 0.03
C GLY A 89 6.52 -1.42 0.46
N ASN A 90 7.23 -0.29 0.33
CA ASN A 90 6.64 1.04 0.53
C ASN A 90 6.54 1.82 -0.78
N LEU A 91 5.37 1.75 -1.41
CA LEU A 91 5.13 2.35 -2.71
C LEU A 91 5.31 3.87 -2.75
N ALA A 92 4.76 4.57 -1.77
CA ALA A 92 4.81 6.03 -1.71
C ALA A 92 6.25 6.53 -1.55
N TYR A 93 7.03 5.83 -0.73
CA TYR A 93 8.44 6.18 -0.55
C TYR A 93 9.27 5.89 -1.81
N GLU A 94 9.12 4.69 -2.39
CA GLU A 94 9.95 4.24 -3.53
C GLU A 94 9.74 5.10 -4.77
N THR A 95 8.49 5.44 -5.08
CA THR A 95 8.14 6.32 -6.22
C THR A 95 8.65 7.74 -6.00
N THR A 96 8.41 8.33 -4.82
CA THR A 96 8.87 9.69 -4.50
C THR A 96 10.39 9.79 -4.47
N ALA A 97 11.09 8.85 -3.83
CA ALA A 97 12.55 8.87 -3.76
C ALA A 97 13.19 8.70 -5.15
N ALA A 98 12.64 7.82 -6.00
CA ALA A 98 13.07 7.69 -7.39
C ALA A 98 12.84 8.99 -8.16
N GLN A 99 11.63 9.57 -8.06
CA GLN A 99 11.25 10.80 -8.75
C GLN A 99 12.15 11.98 -8.34
N THR A 100 12.30 12.25 -7.04
CA THR A 100 13.13 13.36 -6.55
C THR A 100 14.57 13.25 -7.03
N THR A 101 15.13 12.03 -7.08
CA THR A 101 16.50 11.83 -7.55
C THR A 101 16.61 11.99 -9.07
N LEU A 102 15.58 11.57 -9.82
CA LEU A 102 15.54 11.74 -11.27
C LEU A 102 15.31 13.20 -11.70
N ASP A 103 14.49 13.95 -10.96
CA ASP A 103 14.22 15.37 -11.18
C ASP A 103 15.50 16.20 -11.06
N TYR A 104 16.45 15.81 -10.21
CA TYR A 104 17.77 16.45 -10.11
C TYR A 104 18.55 16.42 -11.43
N TRP A 105 18.35 15.40 -12.28
CA TRP A 105 18.94 15.33 -13.63
C TRP A 105 17.95 15.68 -14.75
N GLY A 106 16.75 16.16 -14.42
CA GLY A 106 15.72 16.49 -15.42
C GLY A 106 15.19 15.27 -16.19
N ILE A 107 15.31 14.07 -15.62
CA ILE A 107 14.84 12.82 -16.25
C ILE A 107 13.45 12.49 -15.69
N ALA A 108 12.48 12.19 -16.55
CA ALA A 108 11.17 11.72 -16.09
C ALA A 108 11.21 10.22 -15.74
N LEU A 109 10.39 9.77 -14.78
CA LEU A 109 10.28 8.36 -14.35
C LEU A 109 9.85 7.38 -15.46
N ASN A 110 9.31 7.88 -16.56
CA ASN A 110 8.98 7.08 -17.74
C ASN A 110 10.11 6.99 -18.77
N LYS A 111 11.26 7.64 -18.52
CA LYS A 111 12.46 7.58 -19.38
C LYS A 111 13.53 6.73 -18.72
N SER A 112 14.13 5.86 -19.53
CA SER A 112 15.22 4.98 -19.10
C SER A 112 16.48 5.77 -18.75
N VAL A 113 16.99 5.58 -17.53
CA VAL A 113 18.28 6.13 -17.07
C VAL A 113 19.42 5.53 -17.88
N SER A 114 20.11 6.31 -18.70
CA SER A 114 21.11 5.74 -19.61
C SER A 114 22.52 5.67 -19.00
N ASP A 115 22.76 6.41 -17.92
CA ASP A 115 24.07 6.53 -17.28
C ASP A 115 24.18 5.66 -15.99
N PRO A 116 25.23 4.82 -15.85
CA PRO A 116 25.46 4.04 -14.64
C PRO A 116 25.64 4.86 -13.36
N GLN A 117 26.21 6.06 -13.44
CA GLN A 117 26.41 6.91 -12.27
C GLN A 117 25.09 7.50 -11.75
N GLN A 118 24.20 7.93 -12.66
CA GLN A 118 22.81 8.28 -12.32
C GLN A 118 22.09 7.10 -11.66
N PHE A 119 22.19 5.90 -12.25
CA PHE A 119 21.55 4.71 -11.70
C PHE A 119 22.05 4.33 -10.29
N ALA A 120 23.36 4.38 -10.07
CA ALA A 120 23.96 4.11 -8.76
C ALA A 120 23.49 5.14 -7.71
N THR A 121 23.42 6.41 -8.09
CA THR A 121 23.02 7.49 -7.18
C THR A 121 21.54 7.35 -6.78
N ILE A 122 20.64 7.03 -7.73
CA ILE A 122 19.23 6.71 -7.44
C ILE A 122 19.14 5.52 -6.48
N THR A 123 19.88 4.45 -6.78
CA THR A 123 19.89 3.24 -5.96
C THR A 123 20.33 3.54 -4.52
N VAL A 124 21.38 4.33 -4.33
CA VAL A 124 21.89 4.72 -3.01
C VAL A 124 20.91 5.64 -2.29
N ALA A 125 20.39 6.67 -2.96
CA ALA A 125 19.44 7.62 -2.38
C ALA A 125 18.19 6.91 -1.84
N MET A 126 17.61 6.03 -2.65
CA MET A 126 16.46 5.22 -2.25
C MET A 126 16.83 4.25 -1.11
N THR A 127 18.04 3.69 -1.11
CA THR A 127 18.47 2.72 -0.06
C THR A 127 18.66 3.40 1.28
N ILE A 128 19.35 4.54 1.32
CA ILE A 128 19.65 5.27 2.56
C ILE A 128 18.35 5.75 3.23
N GLY A 129 17.40 6.30 2.48
CA GLY A 129 16.16 6.78 3.09
C GLY A 129 15.26 5.66 3.63
N SER A 130 15.45 4.41 3.20
CA SER A 130 14.77 3.24 3.79
C SER A 130 15.35 2.81 5.13
N ILE A 131 16.59 3.21 5.47
CA ILE A 131 17.24 2.87 6.74
C ILE A 131 16.57 3.60 7.93
N ALA A 132 16.16 4.85 7.73
CA ALA A 132 15.52 5.66 8.76
C ALA A 132 14.25 5.00 9.36
N PRO A 133 13.25 4.56 8.57
CA PRO A 133 12.09 3.87 9.12
C PRO A 133 12.45 2.53 9.76
N LEU A 134 13.41 1.77 9.20
CA LEU A 134 13.89 0.51 9.79
C LEU A 134 14.46 0.72 11.21
N LEU A 135 15.22 1.79 11.42
CA LEU A 135 15.77 2.13 12.73
C LEU A 135 14.69 2.63 13.70
N MET A 136 13.65 3.28 13.19
CA MET A 136 12.55 3.79 14.00
C MET A 136 11.61 2.68 14.50
N ILE A 137 11.47 1.54 13.79
CA ILE A 137 10.60 0.42 14.19
C ILE A 137 10.79 -0.01 15.65
N PRO A 138 11.99 -0.35 16.16
CA PRO A 138 12.15 -0.81 17.54
C PRO A 138 11.69 0.21 18.59
N PHE A 139 11.78 1.51 18.30
CA PHE A 139 11.42 2.59 19.24
C PHE A 139 9.96 3.06 19.10
N LEU A 140 9.45 3.14 17.87
CA LEU A 140 8.13 3.70 17.56
C LEU A 140 7.05 2.63 17.37
N CYS A 141 7.38 1.37 17.16
CA CYS A 141 6.36 0.35 16.90
C CYS A 141 5.43 0.15 18.10
N LYS A 142 5.97 0.08 19.34
CA LYS A 142 5.15 -0.01 20.56
C LYS A 142 4.20 1.20 20.75
N PRO A 143 4.65 2.47 20.71
CA PRO A 143 3.74 3.61 20.85
C PRO A 143 2.75 3.74 19.69
N LEU A 144 3.13 3.37 18.47
CA LEU A 144 2.21 3.33 17.32
C LEU A 144 1.15 2.24 17.47
N GLN A 145 1.54 1.03 17.86
CA GLN A 145 0.60 -0.07 18.13
C GLN A 145 -0.36 0.27 19.26
N LYS A 146 0.10 0.94 20.33
CA LYS A 146 -0.80 1.42 21.39
C LYS A 146 -1.81 2.45 20.87
N LYS A 147 -1.37 3.41 20.04
CA LYS A 147 -2.27 4.46 19.49
C LYS A 147 -3.24 3.95 18.43
N VAL A 148 -2.78 3.08 17.53
CA VAL A 148 -3.61 2.47 16.46
C VAL A 148 -4.50 1.37 17.05
N GLY A 149 -3.96 0.59 17.99
CA GLY A 149 -4.70 -0.39 18.77
C GLY A 149 -5.84 0.25 19.56
N PHE A 150 -5.60 1.39 20.21
CA PHE A 150 -6.64 2.16 20.89
C PHE A 150 -7.77 2.65 19.95
N ALA A 151 -7.46 2.99 18.70
CA ALA A 151 -8.45 3.42 17.71
C ALA A 151 -9.27 2.25 17.12
N MET A 152 -8.69 1.04 17.10
CA MET A 152 -9.31 -0.18 16.54
C MET A 152 -9.96 -1.07 17.60
N ASN A 153 -9.52 -0.98 18.86
CA ASN A 153 -9.92 -1.80 20.00
C ASN A 153 -10.40 -0.95 21.19
N LYS A 154 -11.45 -0.12 21.01
CA LYS A 154 -12.18 0.43 22.18
C LYS A 154 -13.00 -0.65 22.94
N GLY A 155 -12.70 -1.93 22.75
CA GLY A 155 -13.41 -3.06 23.35
C GLY A 155 -12.60 -4.34 23.51
N LYS A 156 -11.26 -4.28 23.50
CA LYS A 156 -10.41 -5.48 23.62
C LYS A 156 -9.25 -5.37 24.62
N GLU A 157 -9.03 -4.22 25.26
CA GLU A 157 -7.88 -4.03 26.17
C GLU A 157 -8.15 -4.34 27.64
N ASP A 158 -9.40 -4.59 28.05
CA ASP A 158 -9.68 -5.10 29.40
C ASP A 158 -10.08 -6.58 29.29
N SER A 159 -9.09 -7.49 29.22
CA SER A 159 -9.16 -8.91 29.62
C SER A 159 -7.90 -9.63 29.11
N GLU A 160 -6.74 -9.31 29.71
CA GLU A 160 -5.57 -10.20 29.67
C GLU A 160 -5.69 -11.32 30.73
N ASP A 161 -6.73 -11.31 31.57
CA ASP A 161 -7.01 -12.36 32.55
C ASP A 161 -8.51 -12.72 32.50
N ASP A 162 -8.85 -13.86 31.89
CA ASP A 162 -9.90 -14.82 32.28
C ASP A 162 -10.39 -15.62 31.06
N GLU A 163 -10.08 -16.91 31.09
CA GLU A 163 -10.26 -17.90 30.03
C GLU A 163 -11.71 -18.44 29.94
N ASP A 164 -12.64 -17.93 30.74
CA ASP A 164 -14.03 -18.43 30.83
C ASP A 164 -15.06 -17.27 30.85
N ALA A 165 -15.37 -16.69 29.69
CA ALA A 165 -16.53 -15.80 29.55
C ALA A 165 -17.14 -15.82 28.13
N PRO A 166 -18.48 -15.70 27.99
CA PRO A 166 -19.20 -15.94 26.75
C PRO A 166 -18.94 -14.86 25.71
N LYS A 167 -18.93 -15.23 24.42
CA LYS A 167 -18.79 -14.36 23.24
C LYS A 167 -19.56 -13.04 23.40
N LYS A 168 -18.86 -11.96 23.76
CA LYS A 168 -19.48 -10.63 23.94
C LYS A 168 -19.66 -9.93 22.59
N LYS A 169 -20.83 -9.31 22.45
CA LYS A 169 -21.43 -8.67 21.28
C LYS A 169 -20.47 -7.65 20.62
N THR A 170 -20.11 -7.84 19.34
CA THR A 170 -19.45 -6.79 18.54
C THR A 170 -20.34 -5.56 18.49
N ASN A 171 -19.87 -4.46 19.07
CA ASN A 171 -20.61 -3.19 19.12
C ASN A 171 -20.55 -2.51 17.75
N LEU A 172 -21.61 -1.75 17.43
CA LEU A 172 -21.69 -1.02 16.16
C LEU A 172 -20.51 -0.05 15.99
N GLY A 173 -20.01 0.54 17.08
CA GLY A 173 -18.83 1.41 17.06
C GLY A 173 -17.56 0.73 16.57
N ASP A 174 -17.31 -0.51 16.99
CA ASP A 174 -16.11 -1.28 16.60
C ASP A 174 -16.16 -1.69 15.11
N VAL A 175 -17.36 -1.99 14.62
CA VAL A 175 -17.59 -2.33 13.20
C VAL A 175 -17.39 -1.10 12.31
N ILE A 176 -17.83 0.07 12.77
CA ILE A 176 -17.67 1.34 12.05
C ILE A 176 -16.20 1.78 12.06
N SER A 177 -15.48 1.69 13.17
CA SER A 177 -14.05 2.05 13.22
C SER A 177 -13.19 1.13 12.36
N ALA A 178 -13.46 -0.18 12.38
CA ALA A 178 -12.83 -1.14 11.47
C ALA A 178 -13.15 -0.82 10.00
N GLY A 179 -14.41 -0.52 9.69
CA GLY A 179 -14.84 -0.07 8.36
C GLY A 179 -14.14 1.22 7.91
N ALA A 180 -13.90 2.15 8.82
CA ALA A 180 -13.18 3.40 8.55
C ALA A 180 -11.72 3.13 8.16
N PHE A 181 -11.02 2.31 8.94
CA PHE A 181 -9.64 1.93 8.66
C PHE A 181 -9.51 1.23 7.30
N ILE A 182 -10.40 0.26 7.05
CA ILE A 182 -10.47 -0.45 5.76
C ILE A 182 -10.75 0.52 4.61
N GLY A 183 -11.61 1.51 4.83
CA GLY A 183 -11.94 2.53 3.82
C GLY A 183 -10.74 3.38 3.42
N ILE A 184 -9.90 3.75 4.39
CA ILE A 184 -8.65 4.49 4.12
C ILE A 184 -7.68 3.63 3.31
N VAL A 185 -7.48 2.37 3.70
CA VAL A 185 -6.60 1.43 2.98
C VAL A 185 -7.12 1.18 1.56
N ALA A 186 -8.43 0.94 1.40
CA ALA A 186 -9.04 0.70 0.10
C ALA A 186 -8.94 1.92 -0.81
N ALA A 187 -9.15 3.13 -0.28
CA ALA A 187 -8.99 4.38 -1.04
C ALA A 187 -7.54 4.58 -1.50
N PHE A 188 -6.57 4.28 -0.62
CA PHE A 188 -5.16 4.34 -0.96
C PHE A 188 -4.82 3.33 -2.08
N VAL A 189 -5.13 2.05 -1.87
CA VAL A 189 -4.83 0.98 -2.84
C VAL A 189 -5.53 1.22 -4.18
N ALA A 190 -6.81 1.63 -4.17
CA ALA A 190 -7.55 1.94 -5.40
C ALA A 190 -6.89 3.06 -6.20
N ARG A 191 -6.46 4.13 -5.52
CA ARG A 191 -5.81 5.27 -6.17
C ARG A 191 -4.49 4.87 -6.83
N GLU A 192 -3.67 4.08 -6.14
CA GLU A 192 -2.41 3.58 -6.67
C GLU A 192 -2.63 2.74 -7.94
N ILE A 193 -3.61 1.83 -7.92
CA ILE A 193 -3.93 1.01 -9.12
C ILE A 193 -4.43 1.86 -10.29
N ASN A 194 -5.16 2.94 -10.01
CA ASN A 194 -5.65 3.85 -11.05
C ASN A 194 -4.58 4.85 -11.54
N GLY A 195 -3.32 4.73 -11.08
CA GLY A 195 -2.21 5.56 -11.57
C GLY A 195 -2.31 7.05 -11.22
N ARG A 196 -3.16 7.43 -10.25
CA ARG A 196 -3.30 8.83 -9.79
C ARG A 196 -2.44 9.11 -8.55
N THR A 197 -1.15 8.75 -8.58
CA THR A 197 -0.11 9.17 -7.60
C THR A 197 0.93 10.02 -8.31
N VAL A 198 0.98 11.32 -8.03
CA VAL A 198 1.50 12.25 -9.02
C VAL A 198 1.97 13.59 -8.45
N ALA A 199 3.27 13.83 -8.59
CA ALA A 199 3.84 15.15 -8.42
C ALA A 199 3.42 16.09 -9.57
N THR A 200 3.10 17.33 -9.22
CA THR A 200 2.97 18.41 -10.19
C THR A 200 4.36 18.75 -10.72
N THR A 201 4.70 18.35 -11.95
CA THR A 201 5.91 18.85 -12.60
C THR A 201 5.53 19.54 -13.90
N ASN A 202 6.20 20.66 -14.20
CA ASN A 202 6.13 21.25 -15.53
C ASN A 202 6.72 20.21 -16.49
N ARG A 203 6.06 19.95 -17.62
CA ARG A 203 6.72 19.21 -18.70
C ARG A 203 7.93 20.05 -19.14
N LEU A 204 9.10 19.44 -19.14
CA LEU A 204 10.36 20.07 -19.53
C LEU A 204 10.84 19.42 -20.84
N ASP A 205 11.43 20.20 -21.75
CA ASP A 205 12.06 19.69 -22.96
C ASP A 205 13.37 18.93 -22.61
N ALA A 206 14.01 18.32 -23.61
CA ALA A 206 15.27 17.61 -23.43
C ALA A 206 16.45 18.50 -22.95
N ALA A 207 16.26 19.83 -22.93
CA ALA A 207 17.22 20.81 -22.47
C ALA A 207 16.84 21.41 -21.10
N GLY A 208 15.73 20.99 -20.49
CA GLY A 208 15.27 21.47 -19.18
C GLY A 208 14.44 22.76 -19.21
N ASN A 209 13.88 23.17 -20.36
CA ASN A 209 12.98 24.32 -20.46
C ASN A 209 11.52 23.90 -20.37
N SER A 210 10.68 24.70 -19.72
CA SER A 210 9.22 24.47 -19.68
C SER A 210 8.67 24.41 -21.10
N ILE A 211 8.01 23.30 -21.47
CA ILE A 211 7.33 23.26 -22.76
C ILE A 211 6.09 24.15 -22.70
N VAL A 212 6.05 25.08 -23.64
CA VAL A 212 4.94 26.01 -23.84
C VAL A 212 4.23 25.60 -25.12
N ASN A 213 2.92 25.37 -25.03
CA ASN A 213 2.08 25.11 -26.19
C ASN A 213 2.07 26.33 -27.12
N ALA A 214 1.66 26.13 -28.38
CA ALA A 214 1.63 27.19 -29.40
C ALA A 214 0.71 28.39 -29.06
N ASP A 215 -0.15 28.25 -28.05
CA ASP A 215 -1.04 29.28 -27.51
C ASP A 215 -0.44 30.04 -26.31
N GLY A 216 0.82 29.76 -25.93
CA GLY A 216 1.49 30.38 -24.79
C GLY A 216 1.19 29.72 -23.43
N THR A 217 0.45 28.62 -23.41
CA THR A 217 0.12 27.91 -22.16
C THR A 217 1.17 26.86 -21.81
N ILE A 218 1.56 26.78 -20.54
CA ILE A 218 2.39 25.68 -20.03
C ILE A 218 1.48 24.49 -19.76
N GLU A 219 1.75 23.34 -20.39
CA GLU A 219 1.02 22.09 -20.16
C GLU A 219 1.36 21.56 -18.76
N LYS A 220 0.65 22.06 -17.74
CA LYS A 220 0.70 21.51 -16.38
C LYS A 220 0.02 20.15 -16.42
N VAL A 221 0.78 19.07 -16.34
CA VAL A 221 0.19 17.74 -16.17
C VAL A 221 -0.30 17.67 -14.73
N LYS A 222 -1.56 18.05 -14.54
CA LYS A 222 -2.24 17.84 -13.28
C LYS A 222 -2.37 16.35 -13.12
N ASN A 223 -1.56 15.79 -12.25
CA ASN A 223 -2.02 14.60 -11.63
C ASN A 223 -1.78 14.72 -10.12
N ILE A 224 -2.50 13.94 -9.32
CA ILE A 224 -2.72 14.18 -7.89
C ILE A 224 -1.74 13.35 -7.03
N THR A 225 -0.90 13.93 -6.17
CA THR A 225 -0.15 13.21 -5.12
C THR A 225 -0.83 13.38 -3.77
N GLY A 226 -1.01 12.27 -3.06
CA GLY A 226 -1.21 12.23 -1.61
C GLY A 226 -2.48 12.87 -1.03
N SER A 227 -3.34 13.49 -1.83
CA SER A 227 -4.44 14.26 -1.27
C SER A 227 -5.71 13.46 -1.01
N ALA A 228 -6.16 13.46 0.25
CA ALA A 228 -7.50 13.00 0.60
C ALA A 228 -8.51 13.90 -0.13
N GLY A 229 -9.36 13.28 -0.96
CA GLY A 229 -10.37 13.98 -1.75
C GLY A 229 -11.73 13.35 -1.57
N VAL A 230 -12.74 13.92 -2.23
CA VAL A 230 -14.15 13.53 -2.04
C VAL A 230 -14.35 12.02 -2.23
N VAL A 231 -13.60 11.42 -3.16
CA VAL A 231 -13.59 9.97 -3.41
C VAL A 231 -13.15 9.18 -2.18
N SER A 232 -12.15 9.62 -1.42
CA SER A 232 -11.69 8.91 -0.21
C SER A 232 -12.76 8.89 0.89
N ILE A 233 -13.53 9.98 1.04
CA ILE A 233 -14.67 10.02 1.99
C ILE A 233 -15.79 9.10 1.53
N LEU A 234 -16.15 9.12 0.23
CA LEU A 234 -17.18 8.24 -0.31
C LEU A 234 -16.81 6.76 -0.14
N VAL A 235 -15.55 6.41 -0.42
CA VAL A 235 -15.03 5.04 -0.22
C VAL A 235 -15.04 4.65 1.25
N LEU A 236 -14.70 5.58 2.14
CA LEU A 236 -14.77 5.37 3.59
C LEU A 236 -16.21 5.08 4.06
N ILE A 237 -17.19 5.86 3.59
CA ILE A 237 -18.61 5.63 3.90
C ILE A 237 -19.07 4.28 3.33
N CYS A 238 -18.74 3.97 2.07
CA CYS A 238 -19.06 2.68 1.46
C CYS A 238 -18.44 1.51 2.23
N SER A 239 -17.19 1.64 2.68
CA SER A 239 -16.52 0.62 3.49
C SER A 239 -17.24 0.38 4.82
N MET A 240 -17.61 1.44 5.54
CA MET A 240 -18.41 1.32 6.77
C MET A 240 -19.76 0.64 6.51
N LEU A 241 -20.43 0.97 5.41
CA LEU A 241 -21.70 0.36 5.02
C LEU A 241 -21.53 -1.13 4.69
N PHE A 242 -20.58 -1.51 3.83
CA PHE A 242 -20.32 -2.91 3.50
C PHE A 242 -19.94 -3.71 4.73
N MET A 243 -19.06 -3.17 5.58
CA MET A 243 -18.64 -3.82 6.81
C MET A 243 -19.83 -4.08 7.75
N THR A 244 -20.72 -3.08 7.90
CA THR A 244 -21.92 -3.19 8.73
C THR A 244 -22.91 -4.22 8.15
N ILE A 245 -23.18 -4.15 6.84
CA ILE A 245 -24.11 -5.05 6.15
C ILE A 245 -23.62 -6.50 6.21
N LEU A 246 -22.35 -6.75 5.88
CA LEU A 246 -21.77 -8.10 5.91
C LEU A 246 -21.75 -8.67 7.34
N THR A 247 -21.51 -7.83 8.35
CA THR A 247 -21.61 -8.23 9.76
C THR A 247 -23.04 -8.61 10.15
N ILE A 248 -24.04 -7.81 9.76
CA ILE A 248 -25.45 -8.12 10.01
C ILE A 248 -25.86 -9.43 9.33
N ILE A 249 -25.45 -9.63 8.07
CA ILE A 249 -25.73 -10.85 7.31
C ILE A 249 -25.10 -12.06 8.02
N CYS A 250 -23.82 -12.00 8.39
CA CYS A 250 -23.16 -13.12 9.07
C CYS A 250 -23.84 -13.47 10.40
N LYS A 251 -24.27 -12.45 11.17
CA LYS A 251 -25.03 -12.66 12.42
C LYS A 251 -26.41 -13.27 12.17
N LYS A 252 -27.15 -12.75 11.18
CA LYS A 252 -28.52 -13.21 10.87
C LYS A 252 -28.54 -14.65 10.37
N PHE A 253 -27.56 -15.03 9.54
CA PHE A 253 -27.47 -16.36 8.95
C PHE A 253 -26.55 -17.32 9.71
N LYS A 254 -25.98 -16.90 10.86
CA LYS A 254 -25.04 -17.70 11.68
C LYS A 254 -23.86 -18.28 10.87
N LEU A 255 -23.33 -17.50 9.93
CA LEU A 255 -22.24 -17.93 9.03
C LEU A 255 -20.87 -17.77 9.70
N SER A 256 -20.56 -18.62 10.68
CA SER A 256 -19.29 -18.57 11.44
C SER A 256 -18.03 -18.75 10.57
N LYS A 257 -18.15 -19.41 9.42
CA LYS A 257 -17.04 -19.58 8.48
C LYS A 257 -16.71 -18.32 7.68
N LEU A 258 -17.66 -17.40 7.52
CA LEU A 258 -17.49 -16.18 6.72
C LEU A 258 -16.98 -15.01 7.55
N GLU A 259 -17.18 -15.05 8.88
CA GLU A 259 -16.79 -14.01 9.82
C GLU A 259 -15.33 -13.54 9.67
N PRO A 260 -14.33 -14.44 9.50
CA PRO A 260 -12.94 -14.03 9.30
C PRO A 260 -12.71 -13.28 7.98
N PHE A 261 -13.56 -13.47 6.98
CA PHE A 261 -13.41 -12.90 5.64
C PHE A 261 -14.15 -11.57 5.46
N ILE A 262 -14.96 -11.14 6.43
CA ILE A 262 -15.76 -9.92 6.32
C ILE A 262 -14.87 -8.71 6.02
N MET A 263 -13.76 -8.57 6.75
CA MET A 263 -12.85 -7.42 6.59
C MET A 263 -12.21 -7.37 5.19
N PRO A 264 -11.56 -8.43 4.68
CA PRO A 264 -11.08 -8.44 3.29
C PRO A 264 -12.18 -8.21 2.25
N ILE A 265 -13.34 -8.86 2.38
CA ILE A 265 -14.43 -8.71 1.41
C ILE A 265 -14.95 -7.26 1.39
N ALA A 266 -15.11 -6.64 2.54
CA ALA A 266 -15.48 -5.22 2.64
C ALA A 266 -14.43 -4.31 1.98
N MET A 267 -13.14 -4.62 2.13
CA MET A 267 -12.05 -3.89 1.48
C MET A 267 -12.16 -3.97 -0.05
N PHE A 268 -12.36 -5.16 -0.62
CA PHE A 268 -12.53 -5.33 -2.07
C PHE A 268 -13.80 -4.65 -2.59
N ALA A 269 -14.90 -4.72 -1.85
CA ALA A 269 -16.13 -4.04 -2.22
C ALA A 269 -15.96 -2.50 -2.20
N ALA A 270 -15.32 -1.95 -1.16
CA ALA A 270 -15.01 -0.53 -1.07
C ALA A 270 -14.07 -0.06 -2.18
N MET A 271 -13.06 -0.88 -2.51
CA MET A 271 -12.14 -0.63 -3.61
C MET A 271 -12.85 -0.66 -4.98
N GLY A 272 -13.77 -1.60 -5.20
CA GLY A 272 -14.61 -1.62 -6.39
C GLY A 272 -15.47 -0.37 -6.52
N MET A 273 -16.06 0.11 -5.42
CA MET A 273 -16.78 1.38 -5.39
C MET A 273 -15.87 2.58 -5.66
N ALA A 274 -14.62 2.57 -5.18
CA ALA A 274 -13.64 3.60 -5.47
C ALA A 274 -13.43 3.76 -6.97
N ILE A 275 -13.25 2.64 -7.69
CA ILE A 275 -13.07 2.62 -9.14
C ILE A 275 -14.33 3.15 -9.84
N LEU A 276 -15.52 2.73 -9.40
CA LEU A 276 -16.78 3.23 -9.95
C LEU A 276 -16.93 4.75 -9.75
N PHE A 277 -16.64 5.26 -8.56
CA PHE A 277 -16.69 6.69 -8.29
C PHE A 277 -15.72 7.47 -9.17
N MET A 278 -14.52 6.95 -9.42
CA MET A 278 -13.55 7.60 -10.30
C MET A 278 -14.00 7.67 -11.78
N ASN A 279 -14.86 6.73 -12.22
CA ASN A 279 -15.35 6.68 -13.59
C ASN A 279 -16.68 7.44 -13.81
N PHE A 280 -17.53 7.51 -12.79
CA PHE A 280 -18.88 8.08 -12.91
C PHE A 280 -19.01 9.49 -12.31
N LEU A 281 -18.12 9.92 -11.41
CA LEU A 281 -18.18 11.29 -10.88
C LEU A 281 -17.53 12.29 -11.85
N PRO A 282 -18.13 13.47 -12.06
CA PRO A 282 -17.53 14.53 -12.85
C PRO A 282 -16.18 14.95 -12.26
N GLU A 283 -15.23 15.32 -13.13
CA GLU A 283 -13.84 15.66 -12.76
C GLU A 283 -13.74 16.79 -11.71
N SER A 284 -14.74 17.68 -11.69
CA SER A 284 -14.86 18.75 -10.69
C SER A 284 -15.03 18.24 -9.25
N VAL A 285 -15.60 17.05 -9.07
CA VAL A 285 -15.84 16.42 -7.76
C VAL A 285 -14.81 15.35 -7.46
N SER A 286 -14.44 14.52 -8.46
CA SER A 286 -13.45 13.45 -8.26
C SER A 286 -12.03 13.97 -8.08
N GLY A 287 -11.70 15.12 -8.67
CA GLY A 287 -10.43 15.83 -8.50
C GLY A 287 -10.41 16.83 -7.34
N MET A 288 -11.51 16.97 -6.59
CA MET A 288 -11.57 17.87 -5.44
C MET A 288 -10.84 17.23 -4.26
N THR A 289 -9.69 17.80 -3.93
CA THR A 289 -8.83 17.33 -2.86
C THR A 289 -8.49 18.49 -1.95
N TRP A 290 -8.66 18.30 -0.64
CA TRP A 290 -8.56 19.38 0.35
C TRP A 290 -7.18 19.50 1.01
N TYR A 291 -6.25 18.59 0.71
CA TYR A 291 -4.88 18.66 1.20
C TYR A 291 -3.90 18.10 0.17
N GLU A 292 -3.22 18.96 -0.60
CA GLU A 292 -2.14 18.53 -1.50
C GLU A 292 -0.82 18.41 -0.74
N ILE A 293 -0.25 17.20 -0.66
CA ILE A 293 1.11 17.02 -0.15
C ILE A 293 2.06 17.50 -1.26
N GLY A 294 2.70 18.66 -1.03
CA GLY A 294 3.61 19.30 -1.99
C GLY A 294 3.23 20.72 -2.43
N ALA A 295 2.15 21.30 -1.90
CA ALA A 295 1.81 22.70 -2.12
C ALA A 295 2.48 23.61 -1.07
N GLU A 296 3.80 23.65 -1.02
CA GLU A 296 4.52 24.80 -0.46
C GLU A 296 5.48 25.36 -1.52
N VAL A 297 5.05 26.52 -2.04
CA VAL A 297 5.73 27.61 -2.76
C VAL A 297 6.75 27.25 -3.85
#